data_AF-A0A2J7YTE2-F1
#
_entry.id   AF-A0A2J7YTE2-F1
#
_cell.length_a   1.000
_cell.length_b   1.000
_cell.length_c   1.000
_cell.angle_alpha   90.00
_cell.angle_beta   90.00
_cell.angle_gamma   90.00
#
_symmetry.space_group_name_H-M   'P 1'
#
loop_
_entity.id
_entity.type
_entity.pdbx_description
1 polymer ?
#
loop_
_entity_poly.entity_id
_entity_poly.type
_entity_poly.pdbx_seq_one_letter_code
_entity_poly.pdbx_strand_id
1 'polypeptide(L)'
;MMGELVNRIWSRPRGEWTRMLRNELPSVADDVVENLRHRIPGFAELLENAERDKVRWGVEQALLTALGHRRTGEDGAVEPAASPAHGEETLAEVPPERARRDLFEALIGDVAVSERTLVELSRAARWPLPETVQAIALPTPGEAPQLAAVLGDTLIGAVGDELCLLIPDPDADPGPTPDTGAATQEGDRDPERETAPAEPGTRAALETALRGRTAAVGHVVPLNDAASSVRWARRLLTLAPARPGLEARVLFVDDHLSMLLLLQDESLVRALASRWLKPLVGLTPRQSERLQMTLLAWLEGGGAPEAAKALKVHPQTVRYRLRQIEKLFGPGLRDPRIRFELEMALRGRRLMAQMDRIRRQASRVGRRTRTGAPPGVRPLGIAREARVNGL
;
A
#
# COMPACT_ATOMS: atom_id res chain seq x y z
N MET A 1 36.11 7.72 -3.84
CA MET A 1 35.22 8.86 -4.17
C MET A 1 33.82 8.71 -3.58
N MET A 2 33.09 7.62 -3.83
CA MET A 2 31.68 7.50 -3.39
C MET A 2 31.43 7.62 -1.88
N GLY A 3 32.36 7.12 -1.04
CA GLY A 3 32.23 7.19 0.42
C GLY A 3 32.32 8.59 1.02
N GLU A 4 33.16 9.47 0.45
CA GLU A 4 33.27 10.86 0.92
C GLU A 4 32.09 11.73 0.49
N LEU A 5 31.53 11.45 -0.69
CA LEU A 5 30.35 12.13 -1.20
C LEU A 5 29.12 11.86 -0.32
N VAL A 6 28.90 10.60 0.06
CA VAL A 6 27.78 10.18 0.93
C VAL A 6 27.92 10.80 2.33
N ASN A 7 29.12 10.85 2.89
CA ASN A 7 29.37 11.49 4.19
C ASN A 7 29.15 13.01 4.15
N ARG A 8 29.45 13.66 3.03
CA ARG A 8 29.24 15.10 2.82
C ARG A 8 27.75 15.44 2.67
N ILE A 9 26.97 14.57 2.01
CA ILE A 9 25.52 14.71 1.86
C ILE A 9 24.80 14.54 3.21
N TRP A 10 25.23 13.59 4.05
CA TRP A 10 24.54 13.27 5.31
C TRP A 10 24.81 14.23 6.47
N SER A 11 25.73 15.19 6.31
CA SER A 11 26.13 16.13 7.38
C SER A 11 25.43 17.50 7.33
N ARG A 12 24.48 17.73 6.39
CA ARG A 12 23.85 19.05 6.17
C ARG A 12 22.31 18.98 6.03
N PRO A 13 21.58 20.09 6.27
CA PRO A 13 20.12 20.13 6.25
C PRO A 13 19.54 19.79 4.86
N ARG A 14 18.42 19.05 4.83
CA ARG A 14 17.79 18.49 3.61
C ARG A 14 17.47 19.52 2.50
N GLY A 15 17.34 20.80 2.82
CA GLY A 15 17.04 21.87 1.85
C GLY A 15 18.20 22.25 0.92
N GLU A 16 19.45 21.90 1.27
CA GLU A 16 20.63 22.23 0.46
C GLU A 16 21.04 21.09 -0.51
N TRP A 17 20.46 19.90 -0.35
CA TRP A 17 20.83 18.69 -1.08
C TRP A 17 20.57 18.83 -2.59
N THR A 18 19.51 19.52 -2.98
CA THR A 18 19.04 19.63 -4.37
C THR A 18 19.97 20.46 -5.27
N ARG A 19 20.71 21.43 -4.71
CA ARG A 19 21.70 22.23 -5.45
C ARG A 19 23.03 21.49 -5.59
N MET A 20 23.45 20.77 -4.55
CA MET A 20 24.72 20.03 -4.58
C MET A 20 24.60 18.76 -5.42
N LEU A 21 23.51 18.00 -5.28
CA LEU A 21 23.27 16.78 -6.05
C LEU A 21 23.28 17.08 -7.55
N ARG A 22 22.70 18.20 -8.01
CA ARG A 22 22.65 18.55 -9.44
C ARG A 22 24.04 18.79 -10.06
N ASN A 23 25.00 19.31 -9.29
CA ASN A 23 26.35 19.59 -9.79
C ASN A 23 27.21 18.33 -9.90
N GLU A 24 26.97 17.35 -9.03
CA GLU A 24 27.76 16.11 -8.95
C GLU A 24 27.10 14.92 -9.69
N LEU A 25 25.80 15.02 -10.00
CA LEU A 25 25.02 13.98 -10.66
C LEU A 25 25.61 13.52 -12.01
N PRO A 26 26.10 14.44 -12.88
CA PRO A 26 26.74 14.04 -14.14
C PRO A 26 27.90 13.08 -13.97
N SER A 27 28.81 13.38 -13.04
CA SER A 27 29.99 12.54 -12.79
C SER A 27 29.60 11.19 -12.18
N VAL A 28 28.60 11.18 -11.30
CA VAL A 28 28.09 9.93 -10.69
C VAL A 28 27.37 9.07 -11.73
N ALA A 29 26.62 9.68 -12.64
CA ALA A 29 25.97 8.97 -13.74
C ALA A 29 27.00 8.36 -14.70
N ASP A 30 28.05 9.09 -15.05
CA ASP A 30 29.16 8.56 -15.87
C ASP A 30 29.85 7.36 -15.19
N ASP A 31 30.14 7.45 -13.88
CA ASP A 31 30.74 6.35 -13.10
C ASP A 31 29.84 5.10 -13.04
N VAL A 32 28.52 5.29 -12.96
CA VAL A 32 27.53 4.21 -12.95
C VAL A 32 27.43 3.56 -14.34
N VAL A 33 27.38 4.35 -15.41
CA VAL A 33 27.38 3.86 -16.79
C VAL A 33 28.64 3.04 -17.07
N GLU A 34 29.80 3.52 -16.63
CA GLU A 34 31.07 2.83 -16.82
C GLU A 34 31.13 1.51 -16.03
N ASN A 35 30.59 1.50 -14.81
CA ASN A 35 30.48 0.27 -14.01
C ASN A 35 29.51 -0.75 -14.65
N LEU A 36 28.37 -0.31 -15.17
CA LEU A 36 27.40 -1.18 -15.83
C LEU A 36 27.99 -1.80 -17.09
N ARG A 37 28.75 -1.02 -17.87
CA ARG A 37 29.48 -1.48 -19.06
C ARG A 37 30.52 -2.57 -18.73
N HIS A 38 31.24 -2.42 -17.62
CA HIS A 38 32.32 -3.35 -17.25
C HIS A 38 31.84 -4.61 -16.53
N ARG A 39 30.75 -4.53 -15.76
CA ARG A 39 30.32 -5.63 -14.88
C ARG A 39 29.20 -6.49 -15.45
N ILE A 40 28.48 -5.99 -16.46
CA ILE A 40 27.33 -6.69 -17.03
C ILE A 40 27.44 -6.70 -18.56
N PRO A 41 27.90 -7.81 -19.17
CA PRO A 41 28.16 -7.90 -20.61
C PRO A 41 26.94 -7.53 -21.48
N GLY A 42 25.72 -7.89 -21.05
CA GLY A 42 24.49 -7.55 -21.77
C GLY A 42 24.13 -6.06 -21.78
N PHE A 43 24.66 -5.26 -20.85
CA PHE A 43 24.50 -3.80 -20.89
C PHE A 43 25.56 -3.13 -21.77
N ALA A 44 26.74 -3.73 -21.92
CA ALA A 44 27.80 -3.17 -22.76
C ALA A 44 27.36 -3.04 -24.23
N GLU A 45 26.73 -4.07 -24.78
CA GLU A 45 26.21 -4.12 -26.15
C GLU A 45 25.09 -3.09 -26.40
N LEU A 46 24.26 -2.85 -25.39
CA LEU A 46 23.17 -1.86 -25.44
C LEU A 46 23.70 -0.42 -25.37
N LEU A 47 24.78 -0.19 -24.61
CA LEU A 47 25.42 1.10 -24.43
C LEU A 47 26.38 1.48 -25.55
N GLU A 48 26.88 0.54 -26.34
CA GLU A 48 27.69 0.80 -27.54
C GLU A 48 26.91 1.50 -28.66
N ASN A 49 25.59 1.25 -28.74
CA ASN A 49 24.72 1.81 -29.78
C ASN A 49 23.96 3.07 -29.32
N ALA A 50 24.14 3.51 -28.08
CA ALA A 50 23.40 4.62 -27.50
C ALA A 50 24.25 5.89 -27.42
N GLU A 51 23.65 7.04 -27.76
CA GLU A 51 24.31 8.34 -27.62
C GLU A 51 24.69 8.60 -26.16
N ARG A 52 25.96 8.91 -25.90
CA ARG A 52 26.53 9.04 -24.55
C ARG A 52 25.74 10.01 -23.66
N ASP A 53 25.30 11.14 -24.21
CA ASP A 53 24.56 12.16 -23.48
C ASP A 53 23.14 11.71 -23.09
N LYS A 54 22.48 10.90 -23.94
CA LYS A 54 21.16 10.31 -23.64
C LYS A 54 21.25 9.23 -22.58
N VAL A 55 22.30 8.41 -22.61
CA VAL A 55 22.56 7.40 -21.58
C VAL A 55 22.80 8.06 -20.23
N ARG A 56 23.68 9.08 -20.19
CA ARG A 56 23.98 9.81 -18.96
C ARG A 56 22.72 10.43 -18.38
N TRP A 57 21.95 11.13 -19.21
CA TRP A 57 20.68 11.73 -18.82
C TRP A 57 19.69 10.70 -18.25
N GLY A 58 19.55 9.52 -18.88
CA GLY A 58 18.68 8.45 -18.39
C GLY A 58 19.08 7.92 -17.01
N VAL A 59 20.39 7.77 -16.77
CA VAL A 59 20.91 7.35 -15.46
C VAL A 59 20.76 8.45 -14.41
N GLU A 60 20.97 9.71 -14.77
CA GLU A 60 20.69 10.87 -13.91
C GLU A 60 19.21 10.87 -13.45
N GLN A 61 18.25 10.66 -14.36
CA GLN A 61 16.82 10.60 -14.02
C GLN A 61 16.46 9.37 -13.17
N ALA A 62 17.08 8.22 -13.43
CA ALA A 62 16.88 7.02 -12.63
C ALA A 62 17.39 7.20 -11.18
N LEU A 63 18.55 7.85 -11.01
CA LEU A 63 19.10 8.17 -9.69
C LEU A 63 18.24 9.20 -8.95
N LEU A 64 17.75 10.24 -9.64
CA LEU A 64 16.84 11.23 -9.03
C LEU A 64 15.50 10.60 -8.61
N THR A 65 14.98 9.68 -9.42
CA THR A 65 13.78 8.89 -9.10
C THR A 65 14.03 8.01 -7.87
N ALA A 66 15.15 7.29 -7.83
CA ALA A 66 15.52 6.45 -6.69
C ALA A 66 15.75 7.26 -5.40
N LEU A 67 16.16 8.53 -5.53
CA LEU A 67 16.36 9.46 -4.41
C LEU A 67 15.10 10.27 -4.05
N GLY A 68 13.96 10.04 -4.72
CA GLY A 68 12.68 10.67 -4.40
C GLY A 68 12.55 12.13 -4.85
N HIS A 69 13.37 12.59 -5.80
CA HIS A 69 13.31 13.94 -6.35
C HIS A 69 12.78 13.93 -7.78
N ARG A 70 11.48 14.18 -7.97
CA ARG A 70 10.92 14.58 -9.28
C ARG A 70 10.94 16.10 -9.38
N ARG A 71 11.55 16.65 -10.42
CA ARG A 71 11.37 18.05 -10.82
C ARG A 71 10.38 18.09 -11.98
N THR A 72 9.36 18.94 -11.83
CA THR A 72 8.49 19.42 -12.90
C THR A 72 9.33 20.10 -13.98
N GLY A 73 8.86 20.00 -15.22
CA GLY A 73 9.64 20.09 -16.44
C GLY A 73 10.47 21.36 -16.67
N GLU A 74 11.47 21.19 -17.53
CA GLU A 74 11.97 22.22 -18.43
C GLU A 74 12.24 21.52 -19.78
N ASP A 75 11.56 22.02 -20.82
CA ASP A 75 11.68 21.62 -22.21
C ASP A 75 13.13 21.78 -22.71
N GLY A 76 13.75 20.65 -23.04
CA GLY A 76 14.88 20.58 -23.95
C GLY A 76 14.40 20.02 -25.28
N ALA A 77 13.99 20.91 -26.19
CA ALA A 77 13.58 20.58 -27.53
C ALA A 77 14.64 19.73 -28.26
N VAL A 78 14.24 18.53 -28.66
CA VAL A 78 14.76 17.87 -29.87
C VAL A 78 13.54 17.37 -30.62
N GLU A 79 13.13 18.13 -31.65
CA GLU A 79 12.17 17.65 -32.65
C GLU A 79 12.68 16.32 -33.23
N PRO A 80 11.87 15.25 -33.25
CA PRO A 80 12.12 14.17 -34.17
C PRO A 80 11.68 14.62 -35.57
N ALA A 81 12.60 14.50 -36.51
CA ALA A 81 12.43 14.86 -37.91
C ALA A 81 11.10 14.38 -38.50
N ALA A 82 10.44 15.30 -39.19
CA ALA A 82 9.25 15.05 -39.99
C ALA A 82 9.50 13.97 -41.07
N SER A 83 8.55 13.03 -41.18
CA SER A 83 8.24 12.31 -42.42
C SER A 83 6.85 11.68 -42.35
N PRO A 84 6.16 11.50 -43.49
CA PRO A 84 5.01 12.34 -43.78
C PRO A 84 3.67 11.59 -43.77
N ALA A 85 2.61 12.40 -43.63
CA ALA A 85 1.25 12.17 -44.14
C ALA A 85 0.65 10.79 -43.89
N HIS A 86 -0.03 10.62 -42.75
CA HIS A 86 -1.25 9.82 -42.68
C HIS A 86 -2.35 10.69 -42.06
N GLY A 87 -3.54 10.57 -42.65
CA GLY A 87 -4.61 11.56 -42.63
C GLY A 87 -5.14 11.94 -41.25
N GLU A 88 -5.94 13.00 -41.27
CA GLU A 88 -6.92 13.35 -40.25
C GLU A 88 -7.73 12.11 -39.84
N GLU A 89 -7.21 11.37 -38.86
CA GLU A 89 -8.01 10.46 -38.06
C GLU A 89 -8.80 11.35 -37.12
N THR A 90 -10.05 11.60 -37.51
CA THR A 90 -11.11 12.09 -36.65
C THR A 90 -10.97 11.35 -35.31
N LEU A 91 -10.48 12.03 -34.27
CA LEU A 91 -10.35 11.50 -32.91
C LEU A 91 -11.72 10.96 -32.51
N ALA A 92 -11.92 9.65 -32.63
CA ALA A 92 -13.09 8.99 -32.10
C ALA A 92 -13.12 9.31 -30.61
N GLU A 93 -14.13 10.06 -30.18
CA GLU A 93 -14.32 10.48 -28.80
C GLU A 93 -14.25 9.24 -27.91
N VAL A 94 -13.20 9.14 -27.08
CA VAL A 94 -12.98 7.97 -26.22
C VAL A 94 -14.21 7.85 -25.31
N PRO A 95 -14.91 6.69 -25.30
CA PRO A 95 -16.07 6.53 -24.45
C PRO A 95 -15.70 6.85 -22.99
N PRO A 96 -16.55 7.57 -22.23
CA PRO A 96 -16.20 8.05 -20.90
C PRO A 96 -15.82 6.91 -19.94
N GLU A 97 -16.44 5.73 -20.10
CA GLU A 97 -16.11 4.53 -19.32
C GLU A 97 -14.68 4.03 -19.58
N ARG A 98 -14.26 4.06 -20.85
CA ARG A 98 -12.89 3.69 -21.24
C ARG A 98 -11.90 4.72 -20.72
N ALA A 99 -12.19 6.01 -20.86
CA ALA A 99 -11.34 7.08 -20.32
C ALA A 99 -11.18 6.98 -18.79
N ARG A 100 -12.24 6.64 -18.05
CA ARG A 100 -12.16 6.41 -16.59
C ARG A 100 -11.26 5.25 -16.21
N ARG A 101 -11.34 4.14 -16.96
CA ARG A 101 -10.46 2.98 -16.74
C ARG A 101 -9.02 3.32 -17.06
N ASP A 102 -8.78 3.94 -18.22
CA ASP A 102 -7.44 4.30 -18.68
C ASP A 102 -6.80 5.35 -17.73
N LEU A 103 -7.59 6.29 -17.19
CA LEU A 103 -7.16 7.22 -16.15
C LEU A 103 -6.80 6.52 -14.84
N PHE A 104 -7.64 5.57 -14.39
CA PHE A 104 -7.33 4.79 -13.20
C PHE A 104 -6.00 4.04 -13.39
N GLU A 105 -5.82 3.35 -14.51
CA GLU A 105 -4.58 2.64 -14.84
C GLU A 105 -3.37 3.57 -14.90
N ALA A 106 -3.53 4.78 -15.45
CA ALA A 106 -2.49 5.82 -15.47
C ALA A 106 -2.08 6.28 -14.06
N LEU A 107 -3.03 6.39 -13.13
CA LEU A 107 -2.78 6.83 -11.75
C LEU A 107 -2.14 5.76 -10.87
N ILE A 108 -2.41 4.48 -11.14
CA ILE A 108 -1.88 3.36 -10.35
C ILE A 108 -0.66 2.68 -10.99
N GLY A 109 -0.40 2.96 -12.26
CA GLY A 109 0.66 2.34 -13.04
C GLY A 109 2.05 2.78 -12.60
N ASP A 110 3.02 1.89 -12.78
CA ASP A 110 4.43 2.18 -12.49
C ASP A 110 5.07 3.07 -13.58
N VAL A 111 4.43 3.18 -14.75
CA VAL A 111 4.91 4.00 -15.87
C VAL A 111 4.38 5.42 -15.72
N ALA A 112 5.30 6.38 -15.64
CA ALA A 112 4.95 7.79 -15.58
C ALA A 112 4.22 8.21 -16.88
N VAL A 113 2.98 8.66 -16.74
CA VAL A 113 2.19 9.24 -17.82
C VAL A 113 2.45 10.75 -17.88
N SER A 114 2.48 11.31 -19.09
CA SER A 114 2.67 12.75 -19.26
C SER A 114 1.52 13.56 -18.65
N GLU A 115 1.81 14.74 -18.11
CA GLU A 115 0.78 15.61 -17.50
C GLU A 115 -0.33 15.96 -18.49
N ARG A 116 0.04 16.22 -19.76
CA ARG A 116 -0.92 16.48 -20.84
C ARG A 116 -1.87 15.30 -21.06
N THR A 117 -1.35 14.08 -21.14
CA THR A 117 -2.18 12.87 -21.30
C THR A 117 -3.08 12.66 -20.10
N LEU A 118 -2.58 12.92 -18.89
CA LEU A 118 -3.35 12.81 -17.65
C LEU A 118 -4.53 13.79 -17.63
N VAL A 119 -4.33 15.03 -18.11
CA VAL A 119 -5.38 16.07 -18.23
C VAL A 119 -6.39 15.72 -19.33
N GLU A 120 -5.95 15.15 -20.45
CA GLU A 120 -6.84 14.69 -21.52
C GLU A 120 -7.73 13.53 -21.03
N LEU A 121 -7.14 12.56 -20.34
CA LEU A 121 -7.86 11.45 -19.71
C LEU A 121 -8.83 11.93 -18.63
N SER A 122 -8.44 12.87 -17.76
CA SER A 122 -9.31 13.41 -16.71
C SER A 122 -10.55 14.12 -17.28
N ARG A 123 -10.36 14.91 -18.34
CA ARG A 123 -11.46 15.59 -19.04
C ARG A 123 -12.41 14.59 -19.68
N ALA A 124 -11.89 13.60 -20.41
CA ALA A 124 -12.70 12.56 -21.04
C ALA A 124 -13.43 11.67 -20.01
N ALA A 125 -12.77 11.38 -18.90
CA ALA A 125 -13.30 10.61 -17.78
C ALA A 125 -14.35 11.37 -16.95
N ARG A 126 -14.43 12.70 -17.11
CA ARG A 126 -15.21 13.63 -16.27
C ARG A 126 -14.91 13.42 -14.78
N TRP A 127 -13.62 13.35 -14.46
CA TRP A 127 -13.15 13.22 -13.09
C TRP A 127 -12.01 14.22 -12.89
N PRO A 128 -12.24 15.33 -12.16
CA PRO A 128 -11.19 16.31 -11.91
C PRO A 128 -10.06 15.67 -11.12
N LEU A 129 -8.83 16.10 -11.35
CA LEU A 129 -7.65 15.58 -10.65
C LEU A 129 -7.55 16.25 -9.27
N PRO A 130 -7.87 15.56 -8.16
CA PRO A 130 -7.78 16.15 -6.83
C PRO A 130 -6.30 16.21 -6.39
N GLU A 131 -6.00 17.01 -5.37
CA GLU A 131 -4.65 17.04 -4.79
C GLU A 131 -4.34 15.73 -4.05
N THR A 132 -5.33 15.21 -3.33
CA THR A 132 -5.23 13.99 -2.53
C THR A 132 -6.34 13.01 -2.86
N VAL A 133 -6.01 11.73 -2.73
CA VAL A 133 -6.90 10.59 -2.97
C VAL A 133 -6.73 9.53 -1.90
N GLN A 134 -7.75 8.71 -1.75
CA GLN A 134 -7.68 7.46 -1.00
C GLN A 134 -8.36 6.34 -1.76
N ALA A 135 -7.85 5.12 -1.58
CA ALA A 135 -8.38 3.95 -2.24
C ALA A 135 -9.38 3.19 -1.35
N ILE A 136 -10.35 2.51 -1.97
CA ILE A 136 -11.17 1.48 -1.31
C ILE A 136 -10.99 0.19 -2.07
N ALA A 137 -10.50 -0.85 -1.40
CA ALA A 137 -10.41 -2.19 -1.92
C ALA A 137 -11.61 -3.02 -1.44
N LEU A 138 -12.18 -3.84 -2.33
CA LEU A 138 -13.32 -4.71 -2.06
C LEU A 138 -12.96 -6.18 -2.34
N PRO A 139 -13.37 -7.14 -1.49
CA PRO A 139 -13.15 -8.56 -1.72
C PRO A 139 -14.12 -9.13 -2.77
N THR A 140 -15.30 -8.51 -2.96
CA THR A 140 -16.31 -8.91 -3.92
C THR A 140 -16.43 -7.84 -5.01
N PRO A 141 -16.03 -8.13 -6.26
CA PRO A 141 -16.05 -7.12 -7.32
C PRO A 141 -17.48 -6.66 -7.67
N GLY A 142 -18.49 -7.52 -7.49
CA GLY A 142 -19.89 -7.20 -7.81
C GLY A 142 -20.49 -6.03 -7.03
N GLU A 143 -19.87 -5.58 -5.92
CA GLU A 143 -20.35 -4.47 -5.08
C GLU A 143 -19.78 -3.10 -5.48
N ALA A 144 -18.73 -3.07 -6.33
CA ALA A 144 -18.01 -1.85 -6.67
C ALA A 144 -18.89 -0.80 -7.40
N PRO A 145 -19.72 -1.16 -8.39
CA PRO A 145 -20.56 -0.18 -9.08
C PRO A 145 -21.61 0.46 -8.17
N GLN A 146 -22.24 -0.33 -7.28
CA GLN A 146 -23.26 0.23 -6.37
C GLN A 146 -22.62 1.12 -5.30
N LEU A 147 -21.40 0.81 -4.86
CA LEU A 147 -20.67 1.66 -3.94
C LEU A 147 -20.21 2.97 -4.61
N ALA A 148 -19.68 2.91 -5.83
CA ALA A 148 -19.31 4.10 -6.59
C ALA A 148 -20.52 5.03 -6.81
N ALA A 149 -21.70 4.49 -7.10
CA ALA A 149 -22.92 5.29 -7.22
C ALA A 149 -23.31 6.02 -5.93
N VAL A 150 -23.02 5.45 -4.76
CA VAL A 150 -23.27 6.07 -3.45
C VAL A 150 -22.22 7.13 -3.11
N LEU A 151 -20.96 6.87 -3.45
CA LEU A 151 -19.84 7.77 -3.16
C LEU A 151 -19.71 8.94 -4.15
N GLY A 152 -20.31 8.83 -5.34
CA GLY A 152 -20.23 9.87 -6.37
C GLY A 152 -18.91 9.81 -7.11
N ASP A 153 -18.11 10.88 -7.05
CA ASP A 153 -16.88 11.13 -7.83
C ASP A 153 -15.77 10.10 -7.65
N THR A 154 -16.00 8.87 -8.15
CA THR A 154 -15.18 7.69 -7.85
C THR A 154 -14.66 7.02 -9.11
N LEU A 155 -13.35 6.85 -9.26
CA LEU A 155 -12.78 6.04 -10.33
C LEU A 155 -12.78 4.56 -9.92
N ILE A 156 -13.28 3.69 -10.79
CA ILE A 156 -13.28 2.24 -10.61
C ILE A 156 -12.22 1.64 -11.52
N GLY A 157 -11.39 0.75 -10.99
CA GLY A 157 -10.49 -0.05 -11.81
C GLY A 157 -10.09 -1.37 -11.19
N ALA A 158 -9.61 -2.26 -12.04
CA ALA A 158 -9.16 -3.59 -11.64
C ALA A 158 -7.66 -3.58 -11.35
N VAL A 159 -7.24 -4.30 -10.31
CA VAL A 159 -5.83 -4.55 -10.03
C VAL A 159 -5.63 -6.04 -9.77
N GLY A 160 -5.30 -6.78 -10.82
CA GLY A 160 -5.42 -8.25 -10.82
C GLY A 160 -6.90 -8.66 -10.78
N ASP A 161 -7.27 -9.55 -9.86
CA ASP A 161 -8.64 -10.07 -9.73
C ASP A 161 -9.53 -9.23 -8.79
N GLU A 162 -8.99 -8.15 -8.22
CA GLU A 162 -9.69 -7.29 -7.25
C GLU A 162 -10.12 -5.98 -7.90
N LEU A 163 -11.32 -5.49 -7.55
CA LEU A 163 -11.76 -4.14 -7.92
C LEU A 163 -11.45 -3.16 -6.80
N CYS A 164 -10.88 -2.03 -7.20
CA CYS A 164 -10.53 -0.92 -6.34
C CYS A 164 -11.22 0.36 -6.81
N LEU A 165 -11.53 1.21 -5.84
CA LEU A 165 -12.10 2.53 -6.06
C LEU A 165 -11.06 3.57 -5.65
N LEU A 166 -10.90 4.66 -6.40
CA LEU A 166 -10.22 5.87 -5.97
C LEU A 166 -11.26 6.97 -5.75
N ILE A 167 -11.23 7.57 -4.57
CA ILE A 167 -12.05 8.72 -4.22
C ILE A 167 -11.15 9.92 -3.89
N PRO A 168 -11.55 11.14 -4.28
CA PRO A 168 -10.98 12.36 -3.74
C PRO A 168 -11.11 12.37 -2.22
N ASP A 169 -10.17 13.03 -1.56
CA ASP A 169 -10.33 13.39 -0.15
C ASP A 169 -11.36 14.53 -0.03
N PRO A 170 -12.51 14.33 0.65
CA PRO A 170 -13.50 15.37 0.78
C PRO A 170 -13.13 16.41 1.86
N ASP A 171 -12.14 16.14 2.71
CA ASP A 171 -11.59 17.12 3.67
C ASP A 171 -10.46 17.97 3.07
N ALA A 172 -10.09 17.75 1.79
CA ALA A 172 -9.16 18.63 1.10
C ALA A 172 -9.79 20.02 0.98
N ASP A 173 -9.13 21.02 1.58
CA ASP A 173 -9.54 22.41 1.53
C ASP A 173 -9.83 22.78 0.06
N PRO A 174 -11.07 23.15 -0.31
CA PRO A 174 -11.35 23.60 -1.66
C PRO A 174 -10.51 24.86 -1.84
N GLY A 175 -9.41 24.74 -2.59
CA GLY A 175 -8.44 25.81 -2.79
C GLY A 175 -9.14 27.14 -3.09
N PRO A 176 -8.49 28.29 -2.80
CA PRO A 176 -9.14 29.59 -2.69
C PRO A 176 -10.05 29.83 -3.88
N THR A 177 -11.37 29.85 -3.63
CA THR A 177 -12.34 30.29 -4.62
C THR A 177 -11.96 31.71 -5.03
N PRO A 178 -11.95 32.06 -6.33
CA PRO A 178 -11.73 33.42 -6.74
C PRO A 178 -12.88 34.27 -6.19
N ASP A 179 -12.55 35.04 -5.15
CA ASP A 179 -13.42 35.92 -4.42
C ASP A 179 -14.07 36.90 -5.39
N THR A 180 -15.35 36.68 -5.70
CA THR A 180 -16.14 37.65 -6.44
C THR A 180 -16.57 38.69 -5.43
N GLY A 181 -15.84 39.81 -5.42
CA GLY A 181 -15.98 40.88 -4.45
C GLY A 181 -17.43 41.33 -4.24
N ALA A 182 -17.84 41.32 -2.98
CA ALA A 182 -18.95 42.11 -2.48
C ALA A 182 -18.59 42.65 -1.10
N ALA A 183 -18.26 43.94 -1.06
CA ALA A 183 -18.07 44.70 0.16
C ALA A 183 -19.39 44.86 0.90
N THR A 184 -19.48 44.44 2.17
CA THR A 184 -20.48 44.97 3.11
C THR A 184 -19.96 44.95 4.55
N GLN A 185 -19.73 46.17 5.05
CA GLN A 185 -19.81 46.70 6.42
C GLN A 185 -19.68 45.78 7.65
N GLU A 186 -18.70 46.13 8.48
CA GLU A 186 -18.61 45.81 9.91
C GLU A 186 -19.85 46.33 10.66
N GLY A 187 -20.55 45.39 11.30
CA GLY A 187 -21.64 45.66 12.22
C GLY A 187 -21.77 44.47 13.18
N ASP A 188 -21.48 44.74 14.44
CA ASP A 188 -21.98 44.13 15.68
C ASP A 188 -22.54 42.70 15.57
N ARG A 189 -21.84 41.71 16.15
CA ARG A 189 -22.35 40.34 16.27
C ARG A 189 -22.11 39.75 17.66
N ASP A 190 -23.23 39.43 18.28
CA ASP A 190 -23.41 38.68 19.53
C ASP A 190 -22.54 37.41 19.62
N PRO A 191 -22.05 37.04 20.82
CA PRO A 191 -21.19 35.88 21.03
C PRO A 191 -21.92 34.52 21.20
N GLU A 192 -23.19 34.40 20.82
CA GLU A 192 -23.95 33.14 20.94
C GLU A 192 -24.49 32.67 19.58
N ARG A 193 -23.60 32.24 18.69
CA ARG A 193 -23.97 31.32 17.59
C ARG A 193 -23.52 29.91 17.95
N GLU A 194 -24.49 29.19 18.53
CA GLU A 194 -24.76 27.78 18.31
C GLU A 194 -23.82 27.12 17.29
N THR A 195 -22.83 26.39 17.82
CA THR A 195 -21.96 25.48 17.06
C THR A 195 -22.85 24.57 16.23
N ALA A 196 -22.89 24.81 14.91
CA ALA A 196 -23.46 23.86 13.97
C ALA A 196 -22.85 22.47 14.24
N PRO A 197 -23.61 21.37 14.13
CA PRO A 197 -23.03 20.04 14.31
C PRO A 197 -21.88 19.91 13.32
N ALA A 198 -20.66 19.68 13.83
CA ALA A 198 -19.51 19.38 13.00
C ALA A 198 -19.91 18.28 12.02
N GLU A 199 -19.75 18.54 10.72
CA GLU A 199 -20.03 17.53 9.72
C GLU A 199 -19.25 16.26 10.07
N PRO A 200 -19.87 15.06 9.93
CA PRO A 200 -19.16 13.83 10.20
C PRO A 200 -17.94 13.74 9.27
N GLY A 201 -16.74 13.86 9.83
CA GLY A 201 -15.49 13.87 9.04
C GLY A 201 -15.39 12.65 8.12
N THR A 202 -14.59 12.74 7.06
CA THR A 202 -14.48 11.76 5.94
C THR A 202 -14.63 10.29 6.36
N ARG A 203 -13.97 9.90 7.45
CA ARG A 203 -14.03 8.56 8.00
C ARG A 203 -15.44 8.09 8.37
N ALA A 204 -16.25 8.92 9.04
CA ALA A 204 -17.60 8.57 9.47
C ALA A 204 -18.58 8.47 8.27
N ALA A 205 -18.39 9.31 7.25
CA ALA A 205 -19.12 9.21 5.99
C ALA A 205 -18.81 7.89 5.28
N LEU A 206 -17.53 7.49 5.22
CA LEU A 206 -17.11 6.20 4.65
C LEU A 206 -17.61 5.01 5.45
N GLU A 207 -17.54 5.04 6.78
CA GLU A 207 -18.12 4.01 7.64
C GLU A 207 -19.62 3.83 7.39
N THR A 208 -20.34 4.93 7.13
CA THR A 208 -21.76 4.91 6.79
C THR A 208 -22.01 4.33 5.39
N ALA A 209 -21.26 4.77 4.37
CA ALA A 209 -21.39 4.29 2.99
C ALA A 209 -21.00 2.81 2.83
N LEU A 210 -20.08 2.32 3.67
CA LEU A 210 -19.58 0.95 3.66
C LEU A 210 -20.30 0.04 4.66
N ARG A 211 -21.35 0.52 5.33
CA ARG A 211 -22.11 -0.27 6.30
C ARG A 211 -22.63 -1.56 5.67
N GLY A 212 -22.35 -2.69 6.31
CA GLY A 212 -22.73 -4.02 5.83
C GLY A 212 -21.85 -4.60 4.73
N ARG A 213 -20.77 -3.90 4.33
CA ARG A 213 -19.77 -4.36 3.35
C ARG A 213 -18.46 -4.69 4.02
N THR A 214 -17.72 -5.64 3.45
CA THR A 214 -16.33 -5.86 3.83
C THR A 214 -15.45 -5.06 2.88
N ALA A 215 -14.64 -4.14 3.42
CA ALA A 215 -13.80 -3.26 2.61
C ALA A 215 -12.55 -2.86 3.40
N ALA A 216 -11.48 -2.53 2.67
CA ALA A 216 -10.36 -1.81 3.26
C ALA A 216 -10.22 -0.44 2.61
N VAL A 217 -10.10 0.59 3.43
CA VAL A 217 -9.88 1.97 3.03
C VAL A 217 -8.40 2.28 3.21
N GLY A 218 -7.78 2.76 2.14
CA GLY A 218 -6.38 3.18 2.07
C GLY A 218 -6.12 4.48 2.84
N HIS A 219 -4.85 4.78 3.03
CA HIS A 219 -4.44 6.07 3.58
C HIS A 219 -4.67 7.18 2.54
N VAL A 220 -5.02 8.38 3.00
CA VAL A 220 -5.05 9.57 2.16
C VAL A 220 -3.62 9.91 1.72
N VAL A 221 -3.42 10.05 0.41
CA VAL A 221 -2.11 10.33 -0.18
C VAL A 221 -2.25 11.37 -1.28
N PRO A 222 -1.18 12.09 -1.65
CA PRO A 222 -1.17 12.89 -2.86
C PRO A 222 -1.53 12.05 -4.09
N LEU A 223 -2.14 12.66 -5.10
CA LEU A 223 -2.64 11.95 -6.29
C LEU A 223 -1.56 11.09 -6.98
N ASN A 224 -0.32 11.58 -7.01
CA ASN A 224 0.81 10.89 -7.61
C ASN A 224 1.28 9.63 -6.84
N ASP A 225 0.75 9.42 -5.63
CA ASP A 225 0.98 8.27 -4.76
C ASP A 225 -0.26 7.36 -4.68
N ALA A 226 -1.27 7.56 -5.53
CA ALA A 226 -2.52 6.77 -5.56
C ALA A 226 -2.27 5.25 -5.54
N ALA A 227 -1.27 4.78 -6.29
CA ALA A 227 -0.81 3.39 -6.30
C ALA A 227 -0.48 2.86 -4.88
N SER A 228 0.08 3.69 -4.00
CA SER A 228 0.38 3.33 -2.62
C SER A 228 -0.87 3.12 -1.77
N SER A 229 -1.86 4.01 -1.90
CA SER A 229 -3.14 3.86 -1.19
C SER A 229 -3.84 2.56 -1.59
N VAL A 230 -3.89 2.28 -2.90
CA VAL A 230 -4.44 1.03 -3.44
C VAL A 230 -3.67 -0.18 -2.91
N ARG A 231 -2.32 -0.16 -2.99
CA ARG A 231 -1.46 -1.25 -2.51
C ARG A 231 -1.69 -1.56 -1.03
N TRP A 232 -1.78 -0.54 -0.18
CA TRP A 232 -1.99 -0.74 1.26
C TRP A 232 -3.40 -1.24 1.59
N ALA A 233 -4.44 -0.70 0.94
CA ALA A 233 -5.82 -1.17 1.12
C ALA A 233 -5.96 -2.66 0.74
N ARG A 234 -5.45 -3.03 -0.44
CA ARG A 234 -5.45 -4.43 -0.91
C ARG A 234 -4.64 -5.34 0.00
N ARG A 235 -3.45 -4.89 0.44
CA ARG A 235 -2.63 -5.64 1.39
C ARG A 235 -3.41 -5.86 2.68
N LEU A 236 -4.10 -4.85 3.21
CA LEU A 236 -4.90 -4.96 4.43
C LEU A 236 -6.04 -5.98 4.28
N LEU A 237 -6.77 -5.99 3.16
CA LEU A 237 -7.77 -7.03 2.86
C LEU A 237 -7.16 -8.43 2.88
N THR A 238 -5.98 -8.60 2.28
CA THR A 238 -5.27 -9.89 2.25
C THR A 238 -4.84 -10.33 3.66
N LEU A 239 -4.45 -9.39 4.51
CA LEU A 239 -4.03 -9.65 5.90
C LEU A 239 -5.21 -9.95 6.84
N ALA A 240 -6.38 -9.41 6.54
CA ALA A 240 -7.60 -9.55 7.34
C ALA A 240 -8.80 -10.00 6.48
N PRO A 241 -8.74 -11.20 5.88
CA PRO A 241 -9.77 -11.64 4.95
C PRO A 241 -11.13 -11.84 5.66
N ALA A 242 -12.21 -11.62 4.91
CA ALA A 242 -13.56 -11.92 5.34
C ALA A 242 -13.67 -13.35 5.85
N ARG A 243 -14.29 -13.54 7.02
CA ARG A 243 -14.49 -14.87 7.60
C ARG A 243 -15.94 -15.29 7.47
N PRO A 244 -16.23 -16.52 7.01
CA PRO A 244 -17.59 -17.03 6.99
C PRO A 244 -18.24 -16.96 8.37
N GLY A 245 -19.37 -16.25 8.47
CA GLY A 245 -20.11 -16.07 9.72
C GLY A 245 -19.64 -14.93 10.63
N LEU A 246 -18.63 -14.14 10.22
CA LEU A 246 -18.38 -12.83 10.83
C LEU A 246 -19.19 -11.75 10.10
N GLU A 247 -19.58 -10.72 10.84
CA GLU A 247 -20.16 -9.51 10.26
C GLU A 247 -19.17 -8.84 9.31
N ALA A 248 -19.74 -8.21 8.27
CA ALA A 248 -19.01 -7.41 7.32
C ALA A 248 -18.23 -6.30 8.04
N ARG A 249 -16.97 -6.08 7.64
CA ARG A 249 -16.06 -5.18 8.37
C ARG A 249 -15.37 -4.21 7.43
N VAL A 250 -15.41 -2.94 7.82
CA VAL A 250 -14.60 -1.88 7.25
C VAL A 250 -13.28 -1.78 8.01
N LEU A 251 -12.16 -1.75 7.29
CA LEU A 251 -10.82 -1.64 7.85
C LEU A 251 -10.16 -0.38 7.29
N PHE A 252 -9.57 0.44 8.15
CA PHE A 252 -8.81 1.62 7.72
C PHE A 252 -7.32 1.34 7.85
N VAL A 253 -6.55 1.64 6.79
CA VAL A 253 -5.09 1.49 6.78
C VAL A 253 -4.42 2.24 7.95
N ASP A 254 -4.97 3.39 8.34
CA ASP A 254 -4.49 4.21 9.46
C ASP A 254 -4.45 3.46 10.80
N ASP A 255 -5.41 2.55 11.02
CA ASP A 255 -5.46 1.74 12.25
C ASP A 255 -4.45 0.58 12.23
N HIS A 256 -3.80 0.36 11.09
CA HIS A 256 -3.07 -0.86 10.76
C HIS A 256 -1.66 -0.60 10.19
N LEU A 257 -1.16 0.64 10.23
CA LEU A 257 0.14 1.02 9.65
C LEU A 257 1.31 0.18 10.17
N SER A 258 1.41 -0.04 11.49
CA SER A 258 2.51 -0.83 12.07
C SER A 258 2.50 -2.30 11.62
N MET A 259 1.31 -2.89 11.48
CA MET A 259 1.14 -4.25 10.97
C MET A 259 1.54 -4.31 9.49
N LEU A 260 1.06 -3.36 8.69
CA LEU A 260 1.38 -3.28 7.25
C LEU A 260 2.87 -3.09 7.04
N LEU A 261 3.53 -2.22 7.80
CA LEU A 261 4.96 -1.96 7.74
C LEU A 261 5.77 -3.22 8.10
N LEU A 262 5.45 -3.87 9.22
CA LEU A 262 6.15 -5.09 9.64
C LEU A 262 5.98 -6.23 8.63
N LEU A 263 4.82 -6.34 7.99
CA LEU A 263 4.50 -7.43 7.08
C LEU A 263 4.67 -7.07 5.60
N GLN A 264 5.39 -6.00 5.27
CA GLN A 264 5.79 -5.73 3.88
C GLN A 264 6.66 -6.88 3.34
N ASP A 265 7.67 -7.30 4.13
CA ASP A 265 8.54 -8.43 3.81
C ASP A 265 8.53 -9.46 4.95
N GLU A 266 7.70 -10.50 4.80
CA GLU A 266 7.62 -11.60 5.76
C GLU A 266 8.94 -12.37 5.90
N SER A 267 9.77 -12.41 4.85
CA SER A 267 11.06 -13.09 4.87
C SER A 267 12.06 -12.35 5.77
N LEU A 268 12.06 -11.01 5.71
CA LEU A 268 12.88 -10.17 6.56
C LEU A 268 12.46 -10.28 8.03
N VAL A 269 11.16 -10.34 8.31
CA VAL A 269 10.66 -10.60 9.68
C VAL A 269 11.14 -11.96 10.18
N ARG A 270 11.06 -13.01 9.36
CA ARG A 270 11.57 -14.34 9.72
C ARG A 270 13.08 -14.33 9.98
N ALA A 271 13.85 -13.62 9.17
CA ALA A 271 15.29 -13.46 9.35
C ALA A 271 15.63 -12.72 10.65
N LEU A 272 14.97 -11.60 10.92
CA LEU A 272 15.14 -10.80 12.14
C LEU A 272 14.79 -11.63 13.38
N ALA A 273 13.68 -12.36 13.34
CA ALA A 273 13.28 -13.19 14.46
C ALA A 273 14.19 -14.41 14.64
N SER A 274 14.69 -14.99 13.55
CA SER A 274 15.68 -16.08 13.62
C SER A 274 17.02 -15.60 14.17
N ARG A 275 17.42 -14.35 13.92
CA ARG A 275 18.62 -13.74 14.51
C ARG A 275 18.48 -13.58 16.02
N TRP A 276 17.37 -12.99 16.47
CA TRP A 276 17.23 -12.59 17.86
C TRP A 276 16.71 -13.70 18.78
N LEU A 277 15.95 -14.66 18.27
CA LEU A 277 15.34 -15.71 19.10
C LEU A 277 16.15 -17.00 19.15
N LYS A 278 17.40 -17.00 18.62
CA LYS A 278 18.35 -18.13 18.77
C LYS A 278 18.49 -18.64 20.21
N PRO A 279 18.55 -17.79 21.25
CA PRO A 279 18.67 -18.25 22.63
C PRO A 279 17.51 -19.14 23.11
N LEU A 280 16.37 -19.14 22.40
CA LEU A 280 15.19 -19.93 22.75
C LEU A 280 15.10 -21.27 22.01
N VAL A 281 16.02 -21.58 21.10
CA VAL A 281 15.96 -22.78 20.23
C VAL A 281 16.06 -24.09 21.02
N GLY A 282 16.85 -24.12 22.10
CA GLY A 282 17.01 -25.30 22.95
C GLY A 282 15.83 -25.59 23.89
N LEU A 283 14.78 -24.75 23.89
CA LEU A 283 13.62 -24.91 24.76
C LEU A 283 12.51 -25.68 24.06
N THR A 284 11.64 -26.31 24.86
CA THR A 284 10.40 -26.90 24.32
C THR A 284 9.52 -25.82 23.67
N PRO A 285 8.71 -26.16 22.64
CA PRO A 285 7.85 -25.18 21.96
C PRO A 285 6.97 -24.36 22.91
N ARG A 286 6.35 -25.03 23.91
CA ARG A 286 5.51 -24.37 24.93
C ARG A 286 6.29 -23.41 25.83
N GLN A 287 7.51 -23.79 26.23
CA GLN A 287 8.34 -22.91 27.05
C GLN A 287 8.81 -21.69 26.24
N SER A 288 9.25 -21.91 25.00
CA SER A 288 9.70 -20.85 24.09
C SER A 288 8.58 -19.84 23.82
N GLU A 289 7.38 -20.31 23.46
CA GLU A 289 6.20 -19.44 23.25
C GLU A 289 5.87 -18.63 24.50
N ARG A 290 5.88 -19.27 25.68
CA ARG A 290 5.58 -18.61 26.95
C ARG A 290 6.59 -17.51 27.29
N LEU A 291 7.89 -17.73 27.05
CA LEU A 291 8.91 -16.70 27.28
C LEU A 291 8.84 -15.57 26.25
N GLN A 292 8.56 -15.88 24.98
CA GLN A 292 8.35 -14.87 23.94
C GLN A 292 7.17 -13.95 24.27
N MET A 293 6.04 -14.52 24.72
CA MET A 293 4.88 -13.74 25.17
C MET A 293 5.20 -12.86 26.38
N THR A 294 6.00 -13.37 27.33
CA THR A 294 6.44 -12.57 28.48
C THR A 294 7.42 -11.46 28.10
N LEU A 295 8.35 -11.74 27.20
CA LEU A 295 9.30 -10.74 26.72
C LEU A 295 8.58 -9.62 25.94
N LEU A 296 7.66 -9.98 25.03
CA LEU A 296 6.88 -9.00 24.28
C LEU A 296 6.05 -8.11 25.21
N ALA A 297 5.30 -8.70 26.13
CA ALA A 297 4.47 -7.93 27.08
C ALA A 297 5.30 -7.00 27.98
N TRP A 298 6.53 -7.40 28.31
CA TRP A 298 7.45 -6.55 29.08
C TRP A 298 8.03 -5.40 28.25
N LEU A 299 8.38 -5.65 26.98
CA LEU A 299 8.84 -4.61 26.05
C LEU A 299 7.73 -3.58 25.78
N GLU A 300 6.48 -4.02 25.63
CA GLU A 300 5.31 -3.16 25.40
C GLU A 300 4.88 -2.38 26.66
N GLY A 301 4.96 -3.01 27.84
CA GLY A 301 4.38 -2.48 29.08
C GLY A 301 5.34 -1.68 29.96
N GLY A 302 6.64 -1.63 29.63
CA GLY A 302 7.63 -0.88 30.42
C GLY A 302 7.97 -1.47 31.79
N GLY A 303 7.41 -2.64 32.15
CA GLY A 303 7.61 -3.23 33.47
C GLY A 303 6.95 -4.59 33.69
N ALA A 304 7.36 -5.25 34.78
CA ALA A 304 6.81 -6.56 35.17
C ALA A 304 5.35 -6.51 35.65
N PRO A 305 4.87 -5.47 36.39
CA PRO A 305 3.45 -5.33 36.73
C PRO A 305 2.53 -5.21 35.50
N GLU A 306 2.94 -4.41 34.52
CA GLU A 306 2.18 -4.15 33.29
C GLU A 306 2.13 -5.40 32.42
N ALA A 307 3.26 -6.09 32.26
CA ALA A 307 3.31 -7.39 31.60
C ALA A 307 2.44 -8.44 32.32
N ALA A 308 2.37 -8.42 33.65
CA ALA A 308 1.52 -9.34 34.42
C ALA A 308 0.04 -9.08 34.18
N LYS A 309 -0.37 -7.80 34.14
CA LYS A 309 -1.72 -7.37 33.78
C LYS A 309 -2.08 -7.80 32.34
N ALA A 310 -1.20 -7.54 31.38
CA ALA A 310 -1.40 -7.90 29.98
C ALA A 310 -1.53 -9.42 29.77
N LEU A 311 -0.76 -10.21 30.52
CA LEU A 311 -0.78 -11.68 30.44
C LEU A 311 -1.79 -12.35 31.36
N LYS A 312 -2.51 -11.60 32.21
CA LYS A 312 -3.44 -12.11 33.23
C LYS A 312 -2.79 -13.17 34.14
N VAL A 313 -1.58 -12.89 34.62
CA VAL A 313 -0.84 -13.75 35.56
C VAL A 313 -0.34 -12.96 36.76
N HIS A 314 0.10 -13.65 37.82
CA HIS A 314 0.68 -12.99 38.98
C HIS A 314 2.05 -12.31 38.66
N PRO A 315 2.35 -11.11 39.20
CA PRO A 315 3.62 -10.41 38.94
C PRO A 315 4.89 -11.20 39.28
N GLN A 316 4.84 -12.07 40.30
CA GLN A 316 5.97 -12.97 40.62
C GLN A 316 6.28 -13.95 39.47
N THR A 317 5.26 -14.42 38.77
CA THR A 317 5.43 -15.32 37.62
C THR A 317 6.15 -14.62 36.48
N VAL A 318 5.83 -13.34 36.23
CA VAL A 318 6.54 -12.52 35.24
C VAL A 318 7.99 -12.30 35.65
N ARG A 319 8.24 -11.89 36.90
CA ARG A 319 9.61 -11.71 37.42
C ARG A 319 10.45 -12.99 37.33
N TYR A 320 9.87 -14.15 37.62
CA TYR A 320 10.54 -15.43 37.44
C TYR A 320 10.93 -15.67 35.97
N ARG A 321 10.00 -15.46 35.05
CA ARG A 321 10.25 -15.63 33.61
C ARG A 321 11.25 -14.60 33.07
N LEU A 322 11.22 -13.35 33.53
CA LEU A 322 12.18 -12.32 33.14
C LEU A 322 13.59 -12.69 33.60
N ARG A 323 13.77 -13.21 34.82
CA ARG A 323 15.08 -13.75 35.25
C ARG A 323 15.56 -14.90 34.36
N GLN A 324 14.66 -15.76 33.89
CA GLN A 324 15.01 -16.81 32.93
C GLN A 324 15.41 -16.22 31.57
N ILE A 325 14.69 -15.22 31.10
CA ILE A 325 14.98 -14.49 29.85
C ILE A 325 16.34 -13.78 29.95
N GLU A 326 16.63 -13.07 31.04
CA GLU A 326 17.93 -12.43 31.28
C GLU A 326 19.09 -13.42 31.28
N LYS A 327 18.91 -14.62 31.83
CA LYS A 327 19.92 -15.69 31.76
C LYS A 327 20.19 -16.17 30.34
N LEU A 328 19.18 -16.17 29.47
CA LEU A 328 19.30 -16.66 28.09
C LEU A 328 19.86 -15.60 27.14
N PHE A 329 19.42 -14.35 27.28
CA PHE A 329 19.80 -13.26 26.37
C PHE A 329 20.98 -12.42 26.88
N GLY A 330 21.32 -12.54 28.17
CA GLY A 330 22.44 -11.85 28.78
C GLY A 330 22.28 -10.32 28.81
N PRO A 331 23.40 -9.56 28.80
CA PRO A 331 23.37 -8.11 28.96
C PRO A 331 22.74 -7.36 27.77
N GLY A 332 22.57 -8.02 26.61
CA GLY A 332 21.98 -7.41 25.41
C GLY A 332 20.56 -6.89 25.62
N LEU A 333 19.81 -7.42 26.60
CA LEU A 333 18.50 -6.88 26.99
C LEU A 333 18.57 -5.51 27.66
N ARG A 334 19.74 -4.93 27.91
CA ARG A 334 19.88 -3.56 28.41
C ARG A 334 20.06 -2.54 27.28
N ASP A 335 20.42 -2.99 26.09
CA ASP A 335 20.62 -2.14 24.92
C ASP A 335 19.25 -1.75 24.30
N PRO A 336 18.92 -0.44 24.22
CA PRO A 336 17.67 0.03 23.62
C PRO A 336 17.48 -0.41 22.15
N ARG A 337 18.57 -0.49 21.37
CA ARG A 337 18.50 -0.91 19.97
C ARG A 337 18.13 -2.38 19.85
N ILE A 338 18.72 -3.22 20.70
CA ILE A 338 18.41 -4.66 20.76
C ILE A 338 16.97 -4.88 21.21
N ARG A 339 16.50 -4.13 22.22
CA ARG A 339 15.10 -4.18 22.66
C ARG A 339 14.12 -3.87 21.53
N PHE A 340 14.39 -2.82 20.76
CA PHE A 340 13.57 -2.44 19.62
C PHE A 340 13.53 -3.55 18.55
N GLU A 341 14.69 -4.10 18.16
CA GLU A 341 14.73 -5.18 17.18
C GLU A 341 14.06 -6.48 17.69
N LEU A 342 14.20 -6.80 18.97
CA LEU A 342 13.49 -7.90 19.63
C LEU A 342 11.99 -7.69 19.62
N GLU A 343 11.52 -6.48 19.92
CA GLU A 343 10.11 -6.13 19.90
C GLU A 343 9.53 -6.29 18.48
N MET A 344 10.20 -5.74 17.47
CA MET A 344 9.80 -5.92 16.06
C MET A 344 9.75 -7.40 15.67
N ALA A 345 10.77 -8.18 16.04
CA ALA A 345 10.82 -9.62 15.78
C ALA A 345 9.64 -10.38 16.42
N LEU A 346 9.33 -10.07 17.68
CA LEU A 346 8.25 -10.72 18.44
C LEU A 346 6.87 -10.30 17.92
N ARG A 347 6.65 -9.01 17.66
CA ARG A 347 5.41 -8.48 17.04
C ARG A 347 5.19 -9.12 15.67
N GLY A 348 6.21 -9.11 14.82
CA GLY A 348 6.15 -9.70 13.48
C GLY A 348 5.87 -11.21 13.50
N ARG A 349 6.54 -11.98 14.38
CA ARG A 349 6.23 -13.42 14.55
C ARG A 349 4.81 -13.67 15.00
N ARG A 350 4.30 -12.88 15.95
CA ARG A 350 2.93 -12.99 16.45
C ARG A 350 1.94 -12.73 15.33
N LEU A 351 2.16 -11.69 14.52
CA LEU A 351 1.33 -11.36 13.37
C LEU A 351 1.34 -12.49 12.31
N MET A 352 2.51 -12.99 11.92
CA MET A 352 2.61 -14.12 10.98
C MET A 352 1.88 -15.37 11.51
N ALA A 353 2.04 -15.70 12.79
CA ALA A 353 1.37 -16.84 13.39
C ALA A 353 -0.17 -16.67 13.42
N GLN A 354 -0.67 -15.45 13.62
CA GLN A 354 -2.10 -15.14 13.53
C GLN A 354 -2.60 -15.33 12.10
N MET A 355 -1.88 -14.83 11.10
CA MET A 355 -2.24 -14.98 9.68
C MET A 355 -2.26 -16.44 9.23
N ASP A 356 -1.28 -17.24 9.63
CA ASP A 356 -1.24 -18.67 9.31
C ASP A 356 -2.44 -19.42 9.90
N ARG A 357 -2.92 -19.02 11.09
CA ARG A 357 -4.16 -19.57 11.66
C ARG A 357 -5.37 -19.19 10.80
N ILE A 358 -5.46 -17.95 10.37
CA ILE A 358 -6.55 -17.45 9.51
C ILE A 358 -6.57 -18.20 8.17
N ARG A 359 -5.43 -18.28 7.47
CA ARG A 359 -5.28 -19.01 6.20
C ARG A 359 -5.68 -20.49 6.35
N ARG A 360 -5.21 -21.15 7.42
CA ARG A 360 -5.59 -22.55 7.71
C ARG A 360 -7.08 -22.71 7.97
N GLN A 361 -7.72 -21.78 8.68
CA GLN A 361 -9.15 -21.83 8.94
C GLN A 361 -9.96 -21.65 7.64
N ALA A 362 -9.60 -20.69 6.79
CA ALA A 362 -10.26 -20.47 5.50
C ALA A 362 -10.19 -21.71 4.59
N SER A 363 -9.01 -22.35 4.50
CA SER A 363 -8.83 -23.58 3.70
C SER A 363 -9.71 -24.76 4.18
N ARG A 364 -9.98 -24.85 5.49
CA ARG A 364 -10.85 -25.90 6.06
C ARG A 364 -12.33 -25.67 5.74
N VAL A 365 -12.78 -24.42 5.74
CA VAL A 365 -14.17 -24.09 5.39
C VAL A 365 -14.42 -24.36 3.91
N GLY A 366 -13.52 -23.93 3.02
CA GLY A 366 -13.63 -24.20 1.58
C GLY A 366 -13.62 -25.69 1.23
N ARG A 367 -12.94 -26.53 2.02
CA ARG A 367 -12.96 -27.99 1.82
C ARG A 367 -14.29 -28.61 2.26
N ARG A 368 -14.87 -28.15 3.37
CA ARG A 368 -16.18 -28.62 3.87
C ARG A 368 -17.34 -28.25 2.95
N THR A 369 -17.34 -27.04 2.38
CA THR A 369 -18.36 -26.60 1.43
C THR A 369 -18.30 -27.37 0.11
N ARG A 370 -17.11 -27.77 -0.36
CA ARG A 370 -16.97 -28.63 -1.57
C ARG A 370 -17.37 -30.09 -1.36
N THR A 371 -17.28 -30.62 -0.15
CA THR A 371 -17.74 -31.99 0.17
C THR A 371 -19.23 -32.10 0.48
N GLY A 372 -19.94 -30.97 0.60
CA GLY A 372 -21.40 -30.93 0.73
C GLY A 372 -22.08 -30.85 -0.64
N ALA A 373 -21.90 -31.84 -1.50
CA ALA A 373 -22.79 -32.01 -2.65
C ALA A 373 -24.18 -32.42 -2.14
N PRO A 374 -25.29 -31.82 -2.63
CA PRO A 374 -26.63 -32.17 -2.18
C PRO A 374 -26.98 -33.63 -2.55
N PRO A 375 -27.77 -34.36 -1.75
CA PRO A 375 -28.18 -35.71 -2.11
C PRO A 375 -29.19 -35.64 -3.27
N GLY A 376 -28.80 -36.19 -4.41
CA GLY A 376 -29.70 -36.79 -5.40
C GLY A 376 -30.68 -35.87 -6.13
N VAL A 377 -30.26 -35.34 -7.28
CA VAL A 377 -31.17 -35.21 -8.42
C VAL A 377 -30.87 -36.39 -9.34
N ARG A 378 -31.69 -37.44 -9.25
CA ARG A 378 -31.75 -38.48 -10.29
C ARG A 378 -32.22 -37.79 -11.57
N PRO A 379 -31.51 -37.89 -12.71
CA PRO A 379 -32.05 -37.39 -13.95
C PRO A 379 -33.31 -38.21 -14.30
N LEU A 380 -34.44 -37.50 -14.43
CA LEU A 380 -35.68 -38.04 -14.96
C LEU A 380 -35.43 -38.60 -16.37
N GLY A 381 -36.05 -39.75 -16.62
CA GLY A 381 -35.82 -40.58 -17.80
C GLY A 381 -36.11 -39.91 -19.13
N ILE A 382 -35.35 -40.33 -20.12
CA ILE A 382 -35.75 -40.22 -21.53
C ILE A 382 -36.38 -41.57 -21.88
N ALA A 383 -37.64 -41.50 -22.27
CA ALA A 383 -38.46 -42.63 -22.67
C ALA A 383 -37.96 -43.26 -23.98
N ARG A 384 -38.06 -44.59 -24.02
CA ARG A 384 -38.32 -45.48 -25.17
C ARG A 384 -37.97 -44.96 -26.58
N GLU A 385 -37.06 -45.67 -27.22
CA GLU A 385 -37.33 -46.15 -28.58
C GLU A 385 -37.09 -47.66 -28.65
N ALA A 386 -38.12 -48.34 -29.11
CA ALA A 386 -38.09 -49.75 -29.48
C ALA A 386 -37.32 -49.92 -30.78
N ARG A 387 -36.49 -50.98 -30.87
CA ARG A 387 -36.30 -51.69 -32.13
C ARG A 387 -36.34 -53.19 -31.91
N VAL A 388 -37.29 -53.77 -32.63
CA VAL A 388 -37.56 -55.18 -32.80
C VAL A 388 -36.71 -55.70 -33.97
N ASN A 389 -36.12 -56.88 -33.75
CA ASN A 389 -35.66 -57.93 -34.69
C ASN A 389 -34.56 -57.65 -35.73
N GLY A 390 -33.61 -58.60 -35.76
CA GLY A 390 -33.31 -59.32 -37.00
C GLY A 390 -31.86 -59.76 -37.21
N LEU A 391 -31.55 -60.97 -36.72
CA LEU A 391 -30.72 -62.08 -37.25
C LEU A 391 -29.65 -62.61 -36.29
#